data_AF-G8LT04-F1
#
_entry.id   AF-G8LT04-F1
#
_cell.length_a   1.000
_cell.length_b   1.000
_cell.length_c   1.000
_cell.angle_alpha   90.00
_cell.angle_beta   90.00
_cell.angle_gamma   90.00
#
_symmetry.space_group_name_H-M   'P 1'
#
loop_
_entity.id
_entity.type
_entity.pdbx_description
1 polymer ?
#
loop_
_entity_poly.entity_id
_entity_poly.type
_entity_poly.pdbx_seq_one_letter_code
_entity_poly.pdbx_strand_id
1 'polypeptide(L)'
;MKFCRFCGKELVNGQCDCHDYQASIGNAAASNQYEDAYKPAKEPFLIQSFNLNFKSFSGFISSLRDQSGVSEPASSAEDPYERNVPIVPDCIQPEEDEIVVKQYNIAKLRTRLKFMKAEGRLMVTNKRVIFRAAGTSLTGNILQQHQFKLDEIGGIEIHKDYKFSILNFIGFSLLNSLTIVLTHRLFFSIGNIGTIIIGIILGILGLLPTFIVYKHFWLKLFCSIVASGCFSMAHVVSNKNSFIGLLLILTNIILIINLIIVCYLPNLVIKIKTKCALGALVIGSQKAIFTRRIGDDYCGFAEVMPWEDTIIAMNELGTLIEDLQKQGDSAIEKWSM
;
A
#
# COMPACT_ATOMS: atom_id res chain seq x y z
N MET A 1 39.28 23.08 -7.80
CA MET A 1 38.32 23.82 -8.65
C MET A 1 36.95 23.66 -8.01
N LYS A 2 36.15 24.74 -7.89
CA LYS A 2 34.84 24.67 -7.22
C LYS A 2 33.76 24.65 -8.31
N PHE A 3 32.79 23.75 -8.19
CA PHE A 3 31.67 23.62 -9.12
C PHE A 3 30.39 24.16 -8.47
N CYS A 4 29.49 24.69 -9.27
CA CYS A 4 28.20 25.17 -8.77
C CYS A 4 27.27 24.00 -8.44
N ARG A 5 26.68 24.03 -7.24
CA ARG A 5 25.77 22.98 -6.76
C ARG A 5 24.42 22.92 -7.49
N PHE A 6 24.03 23.98 -8.19
CA PHE A 6 22.79 24.03 -8.99
C PHE A 6 23.02 23.67 -10.47
N CYS A 7 24.10 24.19 -11.06
CA CYS A 7 24.33 24.15 -12.51
C CYS A 7 25.38 23.09 -12.94
N GLY A 8 26.16 22.54 -12.01
CA GLY A 8 27.25 21.57 -12.28
C GLY A 8 28.47 22.14 -13.02
N LYS A 9 28.43 23.39 -13.50
CA LYS A 9 29.53 24.06 -14.21
C LYS A 9 30.63 24.55 -13.26
N GLU A 10 31.84 24.67 -13.80
CA GLU A 10 33.01 25.20 -13.10
C GLU A 10 32.84 26.69 -12.78
N LEU A 11 33.16 27.10 -11.56
CA LEU A 11 33.02 28.48 -11.09
C LEU A 11 34.18 29.33 -11.60
N VAL A 12 33.91 30.25 -12.52
CA VAL A 12 34.84 31.32 -12.89
C VAL A 12 34.71 32.43 -11.83
N ASN A 13 35.80 32.74 -11.12
CA ASN A 13 35.84 33.77 -10.06
C ASN A 13 34.83 33.56 -8.90
N GLY A 14 34.37 32.33 -8.66
CA GLY A 14 33.51 32.01 -7.51
C GLY A 14 32.01 32.31 -7.69
N GLN A 15 31.55 32.69 -8.88
CA GLN A 15 30.14 32.91 -9.21
C GLN A 15 29.72 32.08 -10.45
N CYS A 16 28.61 31.32 -10.39
CA CYS A 16 27.96 30.69 -11.58
C CYS A 16 26.85 31.62 -12.03
N ASP A 17 26.80 31.90 -13.34
CA ASP A 17 25.76 32.71 -13.98
C ASP A 17 24.50 31.85 -14.21
N CYS A 18 23.83 31.45 -13.12
CA CYS A 18 22.66 30.56 -13.15
C CYS A 18 21.40 31.23 -13.71
N HIS A 19 21.46 32.52 -14.03
CA HIS A 19 20.30 33.33 -14.40
C HIS A 19 19.63 32.85 -15.70
N ASP A 20 20.42 32.34 -16.65
CA ASP A 20 19.92 31.79 -17.91
C ASP A 20 19.29 30.39 -17.75
N TYR A 21 19.72 29.61 -16.75
CA TYR A 21 19.14 28.29 -16.49
C TYR A 21 17.75 28.43 -15.84
N GLN A 22 17.61 29.38 -14.91
CA GLN A 22 16.36 29.70 -14.23
C GLN A 22 15.31 30.31 -15.18
N ALA A 23 15.73 30.93 -16.28
CA ALA A 23 14.83 31.41 -17.33
C ALA A 23 14.25 30.28 -18.22
N SER A 24 14.90 29.11 -18.30
CA SER A 24 14.40 27.96 -19.07
C SER A 24 13.39 27.11 -18.31
N ILE A 25 13.34 27.24 -16.98
CA ILE A 25 12.34 26.61 -16.12
C ILE A 25 11.36 27.71 -15.69
N GLY A 26 10.25 27.82 -16.44
CA GLY A 26 9.28 28.89 -16.33
C GLY A 26 8.88 29.26 -14.89
N ASN A 27 8.76 30.58 -14.70
CA ASN A 27 8.37 31.27 -13.47
C ASN A 27 7.22 30.59 -12.69
N ALA A 28 7.56 30.02 -11.54
CA ALA A 28 6.64 29.91 -10.41
C ALA A 28 7.37 30.38 -9.13
N ALA A 29 7.21 31.67 -8.86
CA ALA A 29 7.35 32.35 -7.57
C ALA A 29 8.57 31.98 -6.70
N ALA A 30 9.69 32.67 -6.95
CA ALA A 30 10.66 32.95 -5.90
C ALA A 30 10.25 34.23 -5.16
N SER A 31 9.87 34.12 -3.88
CA SER A 31 10.10 35.19 -2.93
C SER A 31 10.40 34.63 -1.53
N ASN A 32 11.65 34.86 -1.11
CA ASN A 32 12.11 35.00 0.27
C ASN A 32 11.75 33.89 1.26
N GLN A 33 12.50 32.78 1.22
CA GLN A 33 12.54 31.83 2.34
C GLN A 33 13.89 31.11 2.44
N TYR A 34 14.99 31.85 2.53
CA TYR A 34 16.30 31.27 2.85
C TYR A 34 17.03 32.13 3.89
N GLU A 35 16.42 32.21 5.07
CA GLU A 35 17.08 32.49 6.34
C GLU A 35 16.19 31.96 7.47
N ASP A 36 15.97 30.65 7.48
CA ASP A 36 15.47 29.98 8.67
C ASP A 36 16.45 28.84 8.99
N ALA A 37 17.26 29.09 10.01
CA ALA A 37 18.02 28.08 10.73
C ALA A 37 17.13 26.85 10.98
N TYR A 38 17.72 25.65 10.94
CA TYR A 38 17.12 24.38 11.37
C TYR A 38 16.11 24.61 12.50
N LYS A 39 14.82 24.73 12.13
CA LYS A 39 13.74 24.72 13.10
C LYS A 39 13.55 23.25 13.44
N PRO A 40 13.71 22.83 14.70
CA PRO A 40 13.39 21.46 15.07
C PRO A 40 11.96 21.20 14.61
N ALA A 41 11.80 20.27 13.66
CA ALA A 41 10.50 19.83 13.20
C ALA A 41 9.68 19.50 14.45
N LYS A 42 8.48 20.10 14.54
CA LYS A 42 7.53 19.87 15.64
C LYS A 42 7.49 18.36 15.89
N GLU A 43 7.86 17.93 17.10
CA GLU A 43 8.18 16.53 17.38
C GLU A 43 7.10 15.61 16.78
N PRO A 44 7.45 14.73 15.82
CA PRO A 44 6.49 13.91 15.08
C PRO A 44 5.78 12.87 15.96
N PHE A 45 6.15 12.80 17.24
CA PHE A 45 5.70 11.82 18.23
C PHE A 45 4.58 12.32 19.15
N LEU A 46 4.10 13.56 18.99
CA LEU A 46 2.93 14.02 19.73
C LEU A 46 1.69 13.29 19.22
N ILE A 47 1.21 12.34 20.02
CA ILE A 47 -0.09 11.66 19.85
C ILE A 47 -1.14 12.76 19.67
N GLN A 48 -1.66 12.91 18.45
CA GLN A 48 -2.83 13.77 18.25
C GLN A 48 -3.96 13.17 19.08
N SER A 49 -4.46 13.94 20.04
CA SER A 49 -5.56 13.48 20.90
C SER A 49 -6.76 13.12 20.03
N PHE A 50 -7.25 11.89 20.19
CA PHE A 50 -8.43 11.38 19.49
C PHE A 50 -9.64 12.21 19.86
N ASN A 51 -10.02 13.14 18.99
CA ASN A 51 -11.17 14.01 19.22
C ASN A 51 -12.21 13.75 18.13
N LEU A 52 -13.08 12.77 18.39
CA LEU A 52 -14.17 12.42 17.48
C LEU A 52 -15.35 13.36 17.73
N ASN A 53 -15.81 14.03 16.69
CA ASN A 53 -16.96 14.92 16.79
C ASN A 53 -18.26 14.11 16.61
N PHE A 54 -18.92 13.78 17.72
CA PHE A 54 -20.17 13.01 17.72
C PHE A 54 -21.43 13.85 17.48
N LYS A 55 -21.30 15.16 17.17
CA LYS A 55 -22.47 16.05 17.05
C LYS A 55 -23.35 15.81 15.83
N SER A 56 -22.83 15.15 14.78
CA SER A 56 -23.59 14.81 13.56
C SER A 56 -22.89 13.67 12.81
N PHE A 57 -23.63 12.87 12.04
CA PHE A 57 -23.05 11.82 11.17
C PHE A 57 -22.03 12.39 10.17
N SER A 58 -22.27 13.60 9.65
CA SER A 58 -21.31 14.30 8.78
C SER A 58 -20.07 14.77 9.54
N GLY A 59 -20.22 15.24 10.78
CA GLY A 59 -19.11 15.67 11.66
C GLY A 59 -18.27 14.48 12.15
N PHE A 60 -18.91 13.33 12.36
CA PHE A 60 -18.24 12.07 12.66
C PHE A 60 -17.44 11.59 11.44
N ILE A 61 -18.05 11.58 10.25
CA ILE A 61 -17.34 11.20 9.02
C ILE A 61 -16.21 12.16 8.69
N SER A 62 -16.38 13.47 8.89
CA SER A 62 -15.31 14.45 8.65
C SER A 62 -14.17 14.28 9.65
N SER A 63 -14.45 14.17 10.96
CA SER A 63 -13.41 13.95 11.97
C SER A 63 -12.69 12.62 11.80
N LEU A 64 -13.41 11.55 11.40
CA LEU A 64 -12.81 10.27 11.06
C LEU A 64 -11.98 10.35 9.77
N ARG A 65 -12.42 11.08 8.74
CA ARG A 65 -11.66 11.33 7.51
C ARG A 65 -10.37 12.11 7.79
N ASP A 66 -10.46 13.16 8.59
CA ASP A 66 -9.36 14.05 8.95
C ASP A 66 -8.33 13.34 9.85
N GLN A 67 -8.76 12.43 10.73
CA GLN A 67 -7.87 11.62 11.57
C GLN A 67 -7.39 10.32 10.92
N SER A 68 -8.08 9.80 9.90
CA SER A 68 -7.69 8.57 9.19
C SER A 68 -6.67 8.77 8.07
N GLY A 69 -6.20 10.01 7.87
CA GLY A 69 -5.27 10.36 6.80
C GLY A 69 -5.86 10.12 5.40
N VAL A 70 -7.19 10.26 5.26
CA VAL A 70 -7.94 10.16 4.00
C VAL A 70 -8.28 11.55 3.44
N SER A 71 -7.99 12.62 4.17
CA SER A 71 -8.19 14.00 3.69
C SER A 71 -7.21 14.36 2.57
N GLU A 72 -7.68 15.14 1.60
CA GLU A 72 -6.79 15.85 0.67
C GLU A 72 -5.89 16.78 1.48
N PRO A 73 -4.59 16.89 1.14
CA PRO A 73 -3.69 17.76 1.87
C PRO A 73 -4.23 19.19 1.79
N ALA A 74 -4.68 19.71 2.93
CA ALA A 74 -4.83 21.15 3.09
C ALA A 74 -3.45 21.76 2.78
N SER A 75 -3.43 22.81 1.97
CA SER A 75 -2.26 23.42 1.31
C SER A 75 -1.13 23.93 2.22
N SER A 76 -1.11 23.56 3.51
CA SER A 76 -0.06 23.86 4.47
C SER A 76 0.30 22.69 5.40
N ALA A 77 -0.30 21.50 5.22
CA ALA A 77 0.10 20.28 5.92
C ALA A 77 0.98 19.45 4.97
N GLU A 78 2.25 19.28 5.31
CA GLU A 78 3.16 18.34 4.66
C GLU A 78 2.45 16.99 4.43
N ASP A 79 2.53 16.46 3.21
CA ASP A 79 1.90 15.18 2.86
C ASP A 79 2.38 14.09 3.83
N PRO A 80 1.48 13.47 4.63
CA PRO A 80 1.87 12.49 5.64
C PRO A 80 2.44 11.20 5.04
N TYR A 81 2.26 10.98 3.73
CA TYR A 81 2.86 9.87 3.00
C TYR A 81 4.15 10.27 2.25
N GLU A 82 4.58 11.53 2.38
CA GLU A 82 5.79 12.09 1.81
C GLU A 82 5.90 11.83 0.28
N ARG A 83 4.80 11.91 -0.48
CA ARG A 83 4.82 11.59 -1.91
C ARG A 83 5.65 12.62 -2.66
N ASN A 84 6.47 12.15 -3.58
CA ASN A 84 7.35 12.97 -4.43
C ASN A 84 8.44 13.75 -3.69
N VAL A 85 8.70 13.45 -2.40
CA VAL A 85 9.80 14.07 -1.64
C VAL A 85 11.03 13.14 -1.68
N PRO A 86 12.23 13.60 -2.09
CA PRO A 86 13.43 12.78 -2.01
C PRO A 86 13.78 12.46 -0.55
N ILE A 87 14.08 11.19 -0.24
CA ILE A 87 14.44 10.78 1.14
C ILE A 87 15.69 11.54 1.65
N VAL A 88 16.69 11.70 0.78
CA VAL A 88 17.88 12.54 1.01
C VAL A 88 17.86 13.63 -0.06
N PRO A 89 17.98 14.93 0.26
CA PRO A 89 18.31 15.51 1.57
C PRO A 89 17.10 15.88 2.44
N ASP A 90 15.88 15.82 1.90
CA ASP A 90 14.72 16.49 2.53
C ASP A 90 14.24 15.78 3.80
N CYS A 91 14.30 14.44 3.84
CA CYS A 91 13.82 13.68 4.99
C CYS A 91 14.93 13.23 5.97
N ILE A 92 16.18 13.17 5.50
CA ILE A 92 17.35 12.71 6.25
C ILE A 92 18.55 13.57 5.84
N GLN A 93 19.34 14.00 6.82
CA GLN A 93 20.56 14.75 6.55
C GLN A 93 21.55 13.91 5.71
N PRO A 94 22.05 14.47 4.59
CA PRO A 94 23.05 13.79 3.77
C PRO A 94 24.36 13.67 4.53
N GLU A 95 25.07 12.57 4.33
CA GLU A 95 26.47 12.45 4.74
C GLU A 95 27.38 13.28 3.81
N GLU A 96 28.62 13.59 4.22
CA GLU A 96 29.59 14.30 3.36
C GLU A 96 29.74 13.56 2.01
N ASP A 97 29.61 14.27 0.90
CA ASP A 97 29.67 13.74 -0.48
C ASP A 97 28.69 12.58 -0.78
N GLU A 98 27.53 12.53 -0.11
CA GLU A 98 26.46 11.58 -0.42
C GLU A 98 25.69 12.01 -1.69
N ILE A 99 25.68 11.15 -2.70
CA ILE A 99 24.98 11.35 -3.97
C ILE A 99 23.84 10.33 -4.05
N VAL A 100 22.63 10.83 -4.31
CA VAL A 100 21.46 10.00 -4.58
C VAL A 100 21.58 9.41 -5.97
N VAL A 101 21.55 8.09 -6.07
CA VAL A 101 21.62 7.40 -7.36
C VAL A 101 20.21 7.15 -7.88
N LYS A 102 19.35 6.51 -7.07
CA LYS A 102 17.98 6.15 -7.49
C LYS A 102 17.03 6.02 -6.31
N GLN A 103 15.75 6.34 -6.55
CA GLN A 103 14.66 6.17 -5.59
C GLN A 103 13.55 5.32 -6.21
N TYR A 104 13.00 4.41 -5.43
CA TYR A 104 11.94 3.48 -5.83
C TYR A 104 10.76 3.53 -4.85
N ASN A 105 9.55 3.53 -5.39
CA ASN A 105 8.31 3.31 -4.63
C ASN A 105 8.01 1.81 -4.60
N ILE A 106 8.40 1.14 -3.52
CA ILE A 106 8.48 -0.33 -3.49
C ILE A 106 7.27 -0.99 -2.82
N ALA A 107 6.68 -0.39 -1.78
CA ALA A 107 5.71 -1.12 -0.96
C ALA A 107 4.53 -0.25 -0.47
N LYS A 108 3.32 -0.79 -0.53
CA LYS A 108 2.15 -0.26 0.21
C LYS A 108 1.92 -1.12 1.44
N LEU A 109 2.13 -0.53 2.60
CA LEU A 109 2.04 -1.17 3.91
C LEU A 109 0.66 -0.87 4.51
N ARG A 110 -0.04 -1.89 5.00
CA ARG A 110 -1.37 -1.72 5.59
C ARG A 110 -1.60 -2.68 6.76
N THR A 111 -2.27 -2.17 7.80
CA THR A 111 -2.85 -2.98 8.87
C THR A 111 -4.30 -2.56 9.06
N ARG A 112 -5.24 -3.41 8.61
CA ARG A 112 -6.67 -3.08 8.62
C ARG A 112 -7.25 -2.90 10.02
N LEU A 113 -6.88 -3.78 10.95
CA LEU A 113 -7.43 -3.76 12.32
C LEU A 113 -7.01 -2.51 13.11
N LYS A 114 -5.80 -2.00 12.86
CA LYS A 114 -5.27 -0.77 13.47
C LYS A 114 -5.45 0.47 12.59
N PHE A 115 -6.10 0.31 11.42
CA PHE A 115 -6.25 1.35 10.40
C PHE A 115 -4.92 2.06 10.07
N MET A 116 -3.82 1.31 10.06
CA MET A 116 -2.51 1.85 9.69
C MET A 116 -2.31 1.71 8.19
N LYS A 117 -1.79 2.76 7.56
CA LYS A 117 -1.38 2.76 6.15
C LYS A 117 -0.04 3.47 6.06
N ALA A 118 0.91 2.88 5.35
CA ALA A 118 2.18 3.52 5.06
C ALA A 118 2.66 3.21 3.65
N GLU A 119 3.51 4.08 3.14
CA GLU A 119 4.06 4.09 1.82
C GLU A 119 5.57 3.92 1.94
N GLY A 120 6.05 2.74 1.56
CA GLY A 120 7.42 2.28 1.68
C GLY A 120 8.23 2.59 0.43
N ARG A 121 9.27 3.40 0.62
CA ARG A 121 10.17 3.89 -0.41
C ARG A 121 11.59 3.41 -0.11
N LEU A 122 12.33 3.10 -1.16
CA LEU A 122 13.72 2.68 -1.07
C LEU A 122 14.58 3.65 -1.87
N MET A 123 15.56 4.25 -1.23
CA MET A 123 16.56 5.08 -1.88
C MET A 123 17.92 4.39 -1.80
N VAL A 124 18.65 4.45 -2.90
CA VAL A 124 20.03 3.98 -3.00
C VAL A 124 20.92 5.17 -3.24
N THR A 125 21.91 5.35 -2.35
CA THR A 125 22.97 6.35 -2.47
C THR A 125 24.31 5.65 -2.70
N ASN A 126 25.34 6.42 -3.02
CA ASN A 126 26.72 5.92 -3.13
C ASN A 126 27.25 5.31 -1.81
N LYS A 127 26.67 5.66 -0.66
CA LYS A 127 27.13 5.23 0.66
C LYS A 127 26.20 4.22 1.35
N ARG A 128 24.88 4.34 1.16
CA ARG A 128 23.90 3.56 1.91
C ARG A 128 22.62 3.29 1.12
N VAL A 129 21.93 2.24 1.53
CA VAL A 129 20.57 1.92 1.11
C VAL A 129 19.63 2.28 2.24
N ILE A 130 18.63 3.10 1.94
CA ILE A 130 17.69 3.64 2.92
C ILE A 130 16.29 3.15 2.56
N PHE A 131 15.64 2.46 3.50
CA PHE A 131 14.22 2.16 3.41
C PHE A 131 13.46 3.08 4.36
N ARG A 132 12.54 3.87 3.84
CA ARG A 132 11.67 4.77 4.61
C ARG A 132 10.22 4.47 4.29
N ALA A 133 9.44 4.16 5.32
CA ALA A 133 8.01 3.97 5.23
C ALA A 133 7.32 5.04 6.08
N ALA A 134 6.63 5.95 5.41
CA ALA A 134 5.87 7.04 6.03
C ALA A 134 4.37 6.80 5.85
N GLY A 135 3.57 7.19 6.84
CA GLY A 135 2.13 7.20 6.68
C GLY A 135 1.38 7.53 7.95
N THR A 136 0.16 7.02 8.06
CA THR A 136 -0.77 7.38 9.12
C THR A 136 -1.30 6.15 9.84
N SER A 137 -1.56 6.35 11.12
CA SER A 137 -2.32 5.45 11.97
C SER A 137 -3.42 6.26 12.65
N LEU A 138 -4.39 5.56 13.24
CA LEU A 138 -5.37 6.18 14.10
C LEU A 138 -4.70 7.10 15.15
N THR A 139 -3.60 6.64 15.76
CA THR A 139 -2.91 7.35 16.84
C THR A 139 -1.98 8.48 16.40
N GLY A 140 -1.82 8.71 15.09
CA GLY A 140 -0.92 9.72 14.53
C GLY A 140 -0.04 9.20 13.40
N ASN A 141 0.94 10.00 13.00
CA ASN A 141 1.87 9.67 11.93
C ASN A 141 2.78 8.50 12.32
N ILE A 142 3.01 7.60 11.37
CA ILE A 142 3.90 6.46 11.53
C ILE A 142 5.08 6.62 10.59
N LEU A 143 6.27 6.46 11.14
CA LEU A 143 7.51 6.51 10.39
C LEU A 143 8.38 5.33 10.78
N GLN A 144 8.76 4.54 9.78
CA GLN A 144 9.71 3.45 9.93
C GLN A 144 10.88 3.71 8.99
N GLN A 145 12.09 3.74 9.54
CA GLN A 145 13.30 4.01 8.78
C GLN A 145 14.35 2.96 9.09
N HIS A 146 14.96 2.43 8.04
CA HIS A 146 16.07 1.49 8.09
C HIS A 146 17.18 1.98 7.18
N GLN A 147 18.41 1.97 7.66
CA GLN A 147 19.58 2.42 6.91
C GLN A 147 20.64 1.33 6.92
N PHE A 148 21.20 1.04 5.76
CA PHE A 148 22.24 0.03 5.60
C PHE A 148 23.40 0.62 4.85
N LYS A 149 24.61 0.51 5.42
CA LYS A 149 25.82 0.88 4.68
C LYS A 149 26.00 -0.05 3.49
N LEU A 150 26.40 0.50 2.36
CA LEU A 150 26.56 -0.27 1.12
C LEU A 150 27.56 -1.41 1.30
N ASP A 151 28.65 -1.17 2.05
CA ASP A 151 29.70 -2.16 2.29
C ASP A 151 29.25 -3.37 3.12
N GLU A 152 28.23 -3.20 3.96
CA GLU A 152 27.72 -4.24 4.86
C GLU A 152 26.70 -5.15 4.19
N ILE A 153 26.15 -4.74 3.03
CA ILE A 153 25.17 -5.52 2.28
C ILE A 153 25.87 -6.68 1.58
N GLY A 154 25.50 -7.91 1.97
CA GLY A 154 25.95 -9.15 1.36
C GLY A 154 25.02 -9.66 0.26
N GLY A 155 23.76 -9.21 0.26
CA GLY A 155 22.82 -9.50 -0.82
C GLY A 155 21.41 -9.01 -0.52
N ILE A 156 20.59 -8.87 -1.56
CA ILE A 156 19.18 -8.49 -1.46
C ILE A 156 18.32 -9.56 -2.13
N GLU A 157 17.24 -9.95 -1.46
CA GLU A 157 16.25 -10.89 -1.97
C GLU A 157 14.87 -10.23 -1.87
N ILE A 158 14.26 -9.96 -3.03
CA ILE A 158 12.90 -9.46 -3.12
C ILE A 158 12.05 -10.54 -3.78
N HIS A 159 10.99 -10.99 -3.11
CA HIS A 159 10.08 -11.95 -3.69
C HIS A 159 8.61 -11.58 -3.43
N LYS A 160 7.76 -11.96 -4.39
CA LYS A 160 6.32 -11.80 -4.30
C LYS A 160 5.70 -13.10 -3.81
N ASP A 161 5.13 -13.04 -2.62
CA ASP A 161 4.35 -14.11 -2.00
C ASP A 161 2.86 -13.85 -2.16
N TYR A 162 2.05 -14.86 -1.85
CA TYR A 162 0.61 -14.71 -1.66
C TYR A 162 0.25 -15.11 -0.24
N LYS A 163 -0.62 -14.32 0.40
CA LYS A 163 -1.05 -14.57 1.77
C LYS A 163 -2.57 -14.60 1.84
N PHE A 164 -3.08 -15.60 2.57
CA PHE A 164 -4.50 -15.71 2.83
C PHE A 164 -4.94 -14.70 3.90
N SER A 165 -5.84 -13.78 3.54
CA SER A 165 -6.41 -12.80 4.45
C SER A 165 -7.66 -13.34 5.13
N ILE A 166 -7.50 -13.78 6.38
CA ILE A 166 -8.60 -14.28 7.23
C ILE A 166 -9.66 -13.19 7.46
N LEU A 167 -9.24 -11.92 7.58
CA LEU A 167 -10.17 -10.80 7.76
C LEU A 167 -11.09 -10.63 6.54
N ASN A 168 -10.58 -10.79 5.32
CA ASN A 168 -11.41 -10.79 4.12
C ASN A 168 -12.37 -11.97 4.11
N PHE A 169 -11.89 -13.16 4.48
CA PHE A 169 -12.72 -14.35 4.53
C PHE A 169 -13.92 -14.17 5.47
N ILE A 170 -13.68 -13.71 6.70
CA ILE A 170 -14.74 -13.44 7.68
C ILE A 170 -15.63 -12.29 7.19
N GLY A 171 -15.05 -11.20 6.69
CA GLY A 171 -15.80 -10.04 6.21
C GLY A 171 -16.78 -10.38 5.10
N PHE A 172 -16.36 -11.12 4.07
CA PHE A 172 -17.25 -11.54 2.98
C PHE A 172 -18.23 -12.62 3.38
N SER A 173 -17.86 -13.50 4.32
CA SER A 173 -18.80 -14.50 4.85
C SER A 173 -19.95 -13.84 5.63
N LEU A 174 -19.64 -12.81 6.42
CA LEU A 174 -20.64 -11.98 7.09
C LEU A 174 -21.48 -11.19 6.10
N LEU A 175 -20.86 -10.61 5.06
CA LEU A 175 -21.58 -9.90 4.01
C LEU A 175 -22.57 -10.82 3.27
N ASN A 176 -22.16 -12.04 2.92
CA ASN A 176 -23.04 -13.03 2.31
C ASN A 176 -24.23 -13.38 3.20
N SER A 177 -23.96 -13.62 4.49
CA SER A 177 -25.01 -13.90 5.49
C SER A 177 -26.00 -12.74 5.60
N LEU A 178 -25.49 -11.51 5.64
CA LEU A 178 -26.31 -10.30 5.65
C LEU A 178 -27.15 -10.18 4.38
N THR A 179 -26.57 -10.42 3.20
CA THR A 179 -27.30 -10.40 1.92
C THR A 179 -28.44 -11.41 1.91
N ILE A 180 -28.20 -12.64 2.40
CA ILE A 180 -29.25 -13.67 2.50
C ILE A 180 -30.37 -13.19 3.42
N VAL A 181 -30.06 -12.65 4.60
CA VAL A 181 -31.09 -12.14 5.52
C VAL A 181 -31.90 -10.99 4.88
N LEU A 182 -31.21 -10.05 4.23
CA LEU A 182 -31.85 -8.92 3.55
C LEU A 182 -32.75 -9.38 2.40
N THR A 183 -32.32 -10.31 1.55
CA THR A 183 -33.15 -10.82 0.46
C THR A 183 -34.38 -11.56 0.98
N HIS A 184 -34.28 -12.31 2.07
CA HIS A 184 -35.45 -12.94 2.70
C HIS A 184 -36.42 -11.88 3.23
N ARG A 185 -35.94 -10.87 3.95
CA ARG A 185 -36.79 -9.80 4.51
C ARG A 185 -37.52 -9.01 3.43
N LEU A 186 -36.83 -8.67 2.34
CA LEU A 186 -37.40 -7.91 1.23
C LEU A 186 -38.52 -8.67 0.50
N PHE A 187 -38.36 -9.98 0.33
CA PHE A 187 -39.28 -10.78 -0.50
C PHE A 187 -40.27 -11.65 0.30
N PHE A 188 -40.18 -11.68 1.63
CA PHE A 188 -41.09 -12.44 2.51
C PHE A 188 -42.57 -12.07 2.29
N SER A 189 -42.86 -10.80 2.00
CA SER A 189 -44.24 -10.30 1.82
C SER A 189 -44.87 -10.67 0.47
N ILE A 190 -44.07 -11.07 -0.52
CA ILE A 190 -44.47 -11.15 -1.94
C ILE A 190 -44.66 -12.62 -2.36
N GLY A 191 -44.94 -13.56 -1.45
CA GLY A 191 -44.91 -15.03 -1.60
C GLY A 191 -45.76 -15.68 -2.71
N ASN A 192 -45.59 -15.24 -3.95
CA ASN A 192 -46.26 -15.66 -5.17
C ASN A 192 -45.27 -16.38 -6.08
N ILE A 193 -45.78 -17.17 -7.03
CA ILE A 193 -44.97 -17.88 -8.04
C ILE A 193 -43.99 -16.95 -8.79
N GLY A 194 -44.37 -15.68 -8.99
CA GLY A 194 -43.51 -14.68 -9.62
C GLY A 194 -42.17 -14.45 -8.92
N THR A 195 -42.09 -14.54 -7.59
CA THR A 195 -40.83 -14.33 -6.86
C THR A 195 -39.86 -15.49 -7.06
N ILE A 196 -40.38 -16.71 -7.24
CA ILE A 196 -39.58 -17.90 -7.56
C ILE A 196 -38.92 -17.71 -8.93
N ILE A 197 -39.70 -17.29 -9.94
CA ILE A 197 -39.20 -17.09 -11.31
C ILE A 197 -38.15 -15.97 -11.34
N ILE A 198 -38.45 -14.84 -10.70
CA ILE A 198 -37.52 -13.70 -10.61
C ILE A 198 -36.22 -14.12 -9.89
N GLY A 199 -36.34 -14.87 -8.79
CA GLY A 199 -35.18 -15.36 -8.03
C GLY A 199 -34.27 -16.27 -8.86
N ILE A 200 -34.83 -17.16 -9.68
CA ILE A 200 -34.05 -18.02 -10.59
C ILE A 200 -33.38 -17.19 -11.69
N ILE A 201 -34.11 -16.29 -12.34
CA ILE A 201 -33.56 -15.46 -13.43
C ILE A 201 -32.41 -14.58 -12.91
N LEU A 202 -32.63 -13.87 -11.80
CA LEU A 202 -31.59 -13.04 -11.19
C LEU A 202 -30.42 -13.86 -10.65
N GLY A 203 -30.69 -15.05 -10.11
CA GLY A 203 -29.65 -15.99 -9.68
C GLY A 203 -28.73 -16.42 -10.82
N ILE A 204 -29.30 -16.82 -11.95
CA ILE A 204 -28.54 -17.21 -13.15
C ILE A 204 -27.77 -16.00 -13.71
N LEU A 205 -28.44 -14.85 -13.83
CA LEU A 205 -27.83 -13.60 -14.31
C LEU A 205 -26.66 -13.17 -13.42
N GLY A 206 -26.77 -13.33 -12.10
CA GLY A 206 -25.70 -13.04 -11.14
C GLY A 206 -24.51 -14.01 -11.21
N LEU A 207 -24.69 -15.22 -11.76
CA LEU A 207 -23.58 -16.15 -11.98
C LEU A 207 -22.80 -15.85 -13.27
N LEU A 208 -23.43 -15.26 -14.29
CA LEU A 208 -22.79 -14.99 -15.60
C LEU A 208 -21.47 -14.21 -15.50
N PRO A 209 -21.35 -13.13 -14.68
CA PRO A 209 -20.10 -12.40 -14.53
C PRO A 209 -18.92 -13.24 -14.04
N THR A 210 -19.18 -14.36 -13.34
CA THR A 210 -18.14 -15.28 -12.88
C THR A 210 -17.36 -15.88 -14.05
N PHE A 211 -18.06 -16.17 -15.14
CA PHE A 211 -17.48 -16.80 -16.34
C PHE A 211 -17.01 -15.77 -17.37
N ILE A 212 -17.71 -14.63 -17.49
CA ILE A 212 -17.44 -13.64 -18.54
C ILE A 212 -16.30 -12.68 -18.15
N VAL A 213 -16.30 -12.19 -16.91
CA VAL A 213 -15.40 -11.09 -16.55
C VAL A 213 -14.02 -11.65 -16.27
N TYR A 214 -13.03 -11.28 -17.08
CA TYR A 214 -11.64 -11.63 -16.82
C TYR A 214 -11.01 -10.65 -15.80
N LYS A 215 -10.12 -11.14 -14.93
CA LYS A 215 -9.33 -10.37 -13.92
C LYS A 215 -10.06 -9.65 -12.77
N HIS A 216 -11.35 -9.31 -12.87
CA HIS A 216 -12.05 -8.61 -11.79
C HIS A 216 -12.67 -9.56 -10.74
N PHE A 217 -11.82 -10.19 -9.92
CA PHE A 217 -12.25 -11.17 -8.91
C PHE A 217 -13.26 -10.63 -7.88
N TRP A 218 -13.17 -9.35 -7.53
CA TRP A 218 -14.09 -8.68 -6.60
C TRP A 218 -15.52 -8.61 -7.14
N LEU A 219 -15.68 -8.32 -8.43
CA LEU A 219 -16.99 -8.27 -9.08
C LEU A 219 -17.60 -9.68 -9.15
N LYS A 220 -16.80 -10.70 -9.47
CA LYS A 220 -17.26 -12.11 -9.48
C LYS A 220 -17.83 -12.53 -8.13
N LEU A 221 -17.12 -12.19 -7.05
CA LEU A 221 -17.55 -12.50 -5.69
C LEU A 221 -18.85 -11.77 -5.34
N PHE A 222 -18.94 -10.47 -5.65
CA PHE A 222 -20.15 -9.68 -5.38
C PHE A 222 -21.38 -10.24 -6.11
N CYS A 223 -21.26 -10.52 -7.41
CA CYS A 223 -22.35 -11.10 -8.18
C CYS A 223 -22.73 -12.51 -7.70
N SER A 224 -21.75 -13.32 -7.26
CA SER A 224 -22.01 -14.64 -6.66
C SER A 224 -22.75 -14.54 -5.32
N ILE A 225 -22.45 -13.54 -4.48
CA ILE A 225 -23.14 -13.29 -3.22
C ILE A 225 -24.61 -12.92 -3.47
N VAL A 226 -24.86 -12.04 -4.44
CA VAL A 226 -26.23 -11.66 -4.84
C VAL A 226 -26.99 -12.88 -5.38
N ALA A 227 -26.36 -13.67 -6.27
CA ALA A 227 -26.95 -14.88 -6.81
C ALA A 227 -27.32 -15.89 -5.71
N SER A 228 -26.44 -16.09 -4.73
CA SER A 228 -26.71 -16.95 -3.56
C SER A 228 -27.92 -16.47 -2.76
N GLY A 229 -28.02 -15.16 -2.52
CA GLY A 229 -29.19 -14.55 -1.87
C GLY A 229 -30.50 -14.77 -2.63
N CYS A 230 -30.48 -14.68 -3.96
CA CYS A 230 -31.64 -14.90 -4.83
C CYS A 230 -32.07 -16.38 -4.87
N PHE A 231 -31.14 -17.33 -5.04
CA PHE A 231 -31.46 -18.76 -5.02
C PHE A 231 -31.93 -19.25 -3.65
N SER A 232 -31.35 -18.72 -2.57
CA SER A 232 -31.75 -19.06 -1.20
C SER A 232 -33.20 -18.64 -0.92
N MET A 233 -33.56 -17.42 -1.34
CA MET A 233 -34.93 -16.94 -1.27
C MET A 233 -35.89 -17.77 -2.13
N ALA A 234 -35.54 -18.06 -3.39
CA ALA A 234 -36.36 -18.91 -4.28
C ALA A 234 -36.57 -20.32 -3.70
N HIS A 235 -35.55 -20.88 -3.04
CA HIS A 235 -35.64 -22.20 -2.40
C HIS A 235 -36.65 -22.19 -1.25
N VAL A 236 -36.63 -21.17 -0.38
CA VAL A 236 -37.57 -21.04 0.74
C VAL A 236 -39.01 -20.86 0.26
N VAL A 237 -39.24 -19.98 -0.72
CA VAL A 237 -40.60 -19.73 -1.26
C VAL A 237 -41.15 -20.95 -2.03
N SER A 238 -40.28 -21.72 -2.69
CA SER A 238 -40.67 -22.93 -3.43
C SER A 238 -41.03 -24.14 -2.55
N ASN A 239 -41.19 -23.94 -1.23
CA ASN A 239 -41.38 -25.02 -0.27
C ASN A 239 -40.24 -26.06 -0.31
N LYS A 240 -38.99 -25.59 -0.42
CA LYS A 240 -37.76 -26.41 -0.43
C LYS A 240 -37.71 -27.44 -1.57
N ASN A 241 -38.06 -27.01 -2.78
CA ASN A 241 -37.94 -27.85 -3.97
C ASN A 241 -36.49 -28.32 -4.20
N SER A 242 -36.31 -29.64 -4.38
CA SER A 242 -34.99 -30.28 -4.55
C SER A 242 -34.19 -29.71 -5.71
N PHE A 243 -34.83 -29.38 -6.85
CA PHE A 243 -34.14 -28.80 -8.01
C PHE A 243 -33.49 -27.43 -7.69
N ILE A 244 -34.21 -26.55 -7.00
CA ILE A 244 -33.66 -25.24 -6.59
C ILE A 244 -32.59 -25.43 -5.51
N GLY A 245 -32.75 -26.44 -4.64
CA GLY A 245 -31.73 -26.84 -3.68
C GLY A 245 -30.41 -27.23 -4.35
N LEU A 246 -30.45 -27.98 -5.46
CA LEU A 246 -29.25 -28.33 -6.25
C LEU A 246 -28.58 -27.08 -6.85
N LEU A 247 -29.36 -26.15 -7.42
CA LEU A 247 -28.83 -24.89 -7.95
C LEU A 247 -28.18 -24.03 -6.86
N LEU A 248 -28.77 -24.00 -5.67
CA LEU A 248 -28.22 -23.31 -4.51
C LEU A 248 -26.89 -23.93 -4.06
N ILE A 249 -26.79 -25.27 -4.02
CA ILE A 249 -25.55 -25.97 -3.68
C ILE A 249 -24.44 -25.62 -4.69
N LEU A 250 -24.73 -25.71 -6.00
CA LEU A 250 -23.78 -25.35 -7.06
C LEU A 250 -23.32 -23.89 -6.94
N THR A 251 -24.24 -22.97 -6.70
CA THR A 251 -23.94 -21.54 -6.48
C THR A 251 -23.03 -21.34 -5.27
N ASN A 252 -23.26 -22.04 -4.17
CA ASN A 252 -22.42 -21.95 -2.98
C ASN A 252 -21.02 -22.50 -3.21
N ILE A 253 -20.86 -23.57 -3.98
CA ILE A 253 -19.53 -24.08 -4.36
C ILE A 253 -18.75 -23.00 -5.13
N ILE A 254 -19.39 -22.38 -6.14
CA ILE A 254 -18.79 -21.29 -6.92
C ILE A 254 -18.44 -20.10 -6.02
N LEU A 255 -19.33 -19.74 -5.09
CA LEU A 255 -19.11 -18.66 -4.13
C LEU A 255 -17.90 -18.96 -3.23
N ILE A 256 -17.77 -20.18 -2.72
CA ILE A 256 -16.62 -20.59 -1.88
C ILE A 256 -15.32 -20.48 -2.68
N ILE A 257 -15.30 -20.92 -3.95
CA ILE A 257 -14.11 -20.80 -4.81
C ILE A 257 -13.76 -19.32 -5.02
N ASN A 258 -14.72 -18.48 -5.39
CA ASN A 258 -14.51 -17.05 -5.58
C ASN A 258 -14.05 -16.36 -4.28
N LEU A 259 -14.60 -16.78 -3.13
CA LEU A 259 -14.22 -16.28 -1.81
C LEU A 259 -12.76 -16.61 -1.52
N ILE A 260 -12.34 -17.86 -1.71
CA ILE A 260 -10.95 -18.29 -1.50
C ILE A 260 -10.00 -17.47 -2.39
N ILE A 261 -10.31 -17.31 -3.68
CA ILE A 261 -9.46 -16.55 -4.62
C ILE A 261 -9.30 -15.09 -4.17
N VAL A 262 -10.40 -14.41 -3.80
CA VAL A 262 -10.34 -13.01 -3.32
C VAL A 262 -9.60 -12.89 -1.99
N CYS A 263 -9.58 -13.94 -1.18
CA CYS A 263 -8.84 -13.96 0.09
C CYS A 263 -7.32 -14.08 -0.09
N TYR A 264 -6.83 -14.57 -1.22
CA TYR A 264 -5.39 -14.58 -1.52
C TYR A 264 -4.94 -13.21 -2.03
N LEU A 265 -4.23 -12.47 -1.16
CA LEU A 265 -3.69 -11.15 -1.49
C LEU A 265 -2.20 -11.24 -1.84
N PRO A 266 -1.71 -10.44 -2.79
CA PRO A 266 -0.29 -10.33 -3.05
C PRO A 266 0.41 -9.74 -1.83
N ASN A 267 1.52 -10.35 -1.43
CA ASN A 267 2.35 -9.93 -0.33
C ASN A 267 3.80 -9.77 -0.82
N LEU A 268 4.44 -8.65 -0.54
CA LEU A 268 5.83 -8.39 -0.87
C LEU A 268 6.70 -8.72 0.35
N VAL A 269 7.82 -9.39 0.11
CA VAL A 269 8.84 -9.66 1.11
C VAL A 269 10.18 -9.19 0.56
N ILE A 270 10.87 -8.34 1.31
CA ILE A 270 12.22 -7.86 1.02
C ILE A 270 13.12 -8.31 2.17
N LYS A 271 14.21 -9.00 1.83
CA LYS A 271 15.24 -9.41 2.78
C LYS A 271 16.56 -8.78 2.36
N ILE A 272 17.13 -7.98 3.24
CA ILE A 272 18.48 -7.43 3.07
C ILE A 272 19.39 -8.25 3.97
N LYS A 273 20.31 -9.03 3.36
CA LYS A 273 21.28 -9.87 4.07
C LYS A 273 22.56 -9.07 4.26
N THR A 274 23.04 -8.99 5.49
CA THR A 274 24.34 -8.39 5.80
C THR A 274 25.46 -9.42 5.74
N LYS A 275 26.69 -8.98 5.46
CA LYS A 275 27.88 -9.86 5.38
C LYS A 275 28.21 -10.53 6.73
N CYS A 276 27.78 -9.92 7.83
CA CYS A 276 27.85 -10.53 9.16
C CYS A 276 26.55 -11.30 9.41
N ALA A 277 26.63 -12.62 9.60
CA ALA A 277 25.53 -13.60 9.56
C ALA A 277 24.36 -13.42 10.57
N LEU A 278 24.24 -12.28 11.26
CA LEU A 278 23.34 -12.08 12.41
C LEU A 278 22.14 -11.16 12.16
N GLY A 279 22.09 -10.40 11.08
CA GLY A 279 20.99 -9.45 10.85
C GLY A 279 20.54 -9.43 9.40
N ALA A 280 19.56 -10.27 9.06
CA ALA A 280 18.80 -10.11 7.83
C ALA A 280 17.52 -9.34 8.17
N LEU A 281 17.41 -8.07 7.76
CA LEU A 281 16.16 -7.34 7.93
C LEU A 281 15.11 -7.91 6.97
N VAL A 282 13.97 -8.33 7.50
CA VAL A 282 12.84 -8.87 6.73
C VAL A 282 11.70 -7.85 6.71
N ILE A 283 11.66 -7.02 5.68
CA ILE A 283 10.51 -6.15 5.41
C ILE A 283 9.45 -7.02 4.73
N GLY A 284 8.60 -7.65 5.54
CA GLY A 284 7.49 -8.48 5.09
C GLY A 284 6.38 -8.55 6.12
N SER A 285 5.19 -9.02 5.70
CA SER A 285 4.06 -9.13 6.62
C SER A 285 4.20 -10.32 7.57
N GLN A 286 3.69 -10.15 8.80
CA GLN A 286 3.67 -11.20 9.82
C GLN A 286 2.95 -12.46 9.33
N LYS A 287 3.65 -13.60 9.19
CA LYS A 287 3.08 -14.82 8.59
C LYS A 287 1.99 -15.51 9.42
N ALA A 288 1.87 -15.23 10.72
CA ALA A 288 0.85 -15.84 11.59
C ALA A 288 0.29 -14.88 12.65
N ILE A 289 -1.04 -14.84 12.80
CA ILE A 289 -1.74 -14.12 13.88
C ILE A 289 -1.43 -14.73 15.26
N PHE A 290 -1.12 -16.03 15.32
CA PHE A 290 -1.00 -16.79 16.57
C PHE A 290 0.38 -17.37 16.89
N THR A 291 1.35 -17.28 15.96
CA THR A 291 2.69 -17.83 16.18
C THR A 291 3.70 -16.70 16.05
N ARG A 292 3.97 -16.00 17.17
CA ARG A 292 5.12 -15.12 17.28
C ARG A 292 6.35 -16.01 17.39
N ARG A 293 7.00 -16.33 16.27
CA ARG A 293 8.38 -16.83 16.33
C ARG A 293 9.26 -15.65 16.73
N ILE A 294 9.89 -15.77 17.89
CA ILE A 294 10.91 -14.85 18.38
C ILE A 294 12.10 -14.98 17.43
N GLY A 295 12.46 -13.90 16.72
CA GLY A 295 13.65 -13.84 15.87
C GLY A 295 13.47 -13.26 14.47
N ASP A 296 12.23 -13.09 13.99
CA ASP A 296 12.00 -12.46 12.67
C ASP A 296 11.71 -10.96 12.86
N ASP A 297 12.60 -10.10 12.38
CA ASP A 297 12.45 -8.64 12.40
C ASP A 297 11.37 -8.20 11.38
N TYR A 298 10.10 -8.28 11.79
CA TYR A 298 8.95 -7.87 10.98
C TYR A 298 8.74 -6.35 11.01
N CYS A 299 8.29 -5.78 9.89
CA CYS A 299 7.94 -4.36 9.76
C CYS A 299 6.73 -3.88 10.58
N GLY A 300 6.08 -4.74 11.37
CA GLY A 300 4.90 -4.38 12.17
C GLY A 300 3.59 -4.19 11.38
N PHE A 301 3.62 -4.30 10.04
CA PHE A 301 2.44 -4.25 9.18
C PHE A 301 1.89 -5.64 8.84
N ALA A 302 0.55 -5.76 8.78
CA ALA A 302 -0.13 -7.03 8.54
C ALA A 302 -0.22 -7.42 7.05
N GLU A 303 -0.21 -6.44 6.16
CA GLU A 303 -0.26 -6.56 4.71
C GLU A 303 0.86 -5.67 4.12
N VAL A 304 1.75 -6.24 3.30
CA VAL A 304 2.77 -5.48 2.55
C VAL A 304 2.54 -5.78 1.08
N MET A 305 2.10 -4.83 0.28
CA MET A 305 1.74 -5.05 -1.12
C MET A 305 2.81 -4.43 -2.04
N PRO A 306 3.06 -5.02 -3.22
CA PRO A 306 3.87 -4.38 -4.24
C PRO A 306 3.21 -3.08 -4.72
N TRP A 307 4.02 -2.17 -5.21
CA TRP A 307 3.64 -0.90 -5.81
C TRP A 307 4.17 -0.77 -7.24
N GLU A 308 4.52 0.43 -7.68
CA GLU A 308 4.79 0.78 -9.08
C GLU A 308 6.19 0.30 -9.46
N ASP A 309 7.18 0.63 -8.63
CA ASP A 309 8.57 0.36 -8.95
C ASP A 309 9.08 -0.98 -8.42
N THR A 310 8.21 -1.79 -7.79
CA THR A 310 8.62 -3.06 -7.20
C THR A 310 9.26 -3.99 -8.22
N ILE A 311 8.69 -4.09 -9.43
CA ILE A 311 9.20 -4.98 -10.48
C ILE A 311 10.55 -4.47 -11.01
N ILE A 312 10.68 -3.15 -11.19
CA ILE A 312 11.93 -2.53 -11.63
C ILE A 312 13.02 -2.76 -10.58
N ALA A 313 12.71 -2.49 -9.30
CA ALA A 313 13.60 -2.76 -8.19
C ALA A 313 13.98 -4.25 -8.09
N MET A 314 13.05 -5.18 -8.33
CA MET A 314 13.37 -6.62 -8.33
C MET A 314 14.40 -7.00 -9.40
N ASN A 315 14.41 -6.32 -10.55
CA ASN A 315 15.30 -6.64 -11.66
C ASN A 315 16.66 -5.95 -11.55
N GLU A 316 16.68 -4.70 -11.05
CA GLU A 316 17.87 -3.84 -11.10
C GLU A 316 18.56 -3.66 -9.75
N LEU A 317 17.86 -3.75 -8.62
CA LEU A 317 18.44 -3.35 -7.33
C LEU A 317 19.67 -4.17 -6.94
N GLY A 318 19.66 -5.46 -7.24
CA GLY A 318 20.80 -6.34 -6.96
C GLY A 318 22.04 -5.95 -7.76
N THR A 319 21.87 -5.69 -9.07
CA THR A 319 22.97 -5.30 -9.97
C THR A 319 23.44 -3.87 -9.70
N LEU A 320 22.53 -2.96 -9.38
CA LEU A 320 22.82 -1.59 -8.95
C LEU A 320 23.76 -1.58 -7.74
N ILE A 321 23.45 -2.35 -6.70
CA ILE A 321 24.26 -2.41 -5.48
C ILE A 321 25.61 -3.04 -5.75
N GLU A 322 25.66 -4.12 -6.53
CA GLU A 322 26.92 -4.78 -6.90
C GLU A 322 27.83 -3.86 -7.74
N ASP A 323 27.26 -3.12 -8.68
CA ASP A 323 27.98 -2.14 -9.50
C ASP A 323 28.52 -1.01 -8.62
N LEU A 324 27.71 -0.46 -7.71
CA LEU A 324 28.17 0.59 -6.78
C LEU A 324 29.29 0.10 -5.87
N GLN A 325 29.21 -1.15 -5.37
CA GLN A 325 30.26 -1.75 -4.53
C GLN A 325 31.58 -1.98 -5.30
N LYS A 326 31.52 -2.29 -6.60
CA LYS A 326 32.72 -2.66 -7.40
C LYS A 326 33.32 -1.50 -8.18
N GLN A 327 32.48 -0.62 -8.73
CA GLN A 327 32.87 0.39 -9.71
C GLN A 327 32.78 1.83 -9.18
N GLY A 328 32.14 2.03 -8.01
CA GLY A 328 32.04 3.34 -7.34
C GLY A 328 31.48 4.43 -8.28
N ASP A 329 32.29 5.43 -8.59
CA ASP A 329 31.90 6.61 -9.36
C ASP A 329 31.40 6.28 -10.79
N SER A 330 31.98 5.27 -11.44
CA SER A 330 31.54 4.85 -12.78
C SER A 330 30.13 4.23 -12.76
N ALA A 331 29.76 3.57 -11.66
CA ALA A 331 28.40 3.07 -11.49
C ALA A 331 27.40 4.20 -11.25
N ILE A 332 27.80 5.26 -10.53
CA ILE A 332 26.94 6.43 -10.33
C ILE A 332 26.56 7.02 -11.68
N GLU A 333 27.53 7.26 -12.57
CA GLU A 333 27.26 7.80 -13.90
C GLU A 333 26.31 6.89 -14.71
N LYS A 334 26.57 5.58 -14.73
CA LYS A 334 25.75 4.58 -15.45
C LYS A 334 24.29 4.54 -14.98
N TRP A 335 24.05 4.64 -13.67
CA TRP A 335 22.74 4.43 -13.07
C TRP A 335 21.97 5.73 -12.80
N SER A 336 22.64 6.88 -12.89
CA SER A 336 22.05 8.22 -12.81
C SER A 336 21.45 8.73 -14.14
N MET A 337 21.77 8.08 -15.27
CA MET A 337 21.19 8.34 -16.59
C MET A 337 19.78 7.76 -16.75
#